data_AF-A0A376S727-F1
#
_entry.id   AF-A0A376S727-F1
#
_cell.length_a   1.000
_cell.length_b   1.000
_cell.length_c   1.000
_cell.angle_alpha   90.00
_cell.angle_beta   90.00
_cell.angle_gamma   90.00
#
_symmetry.space_group_name_H-M   'P 1'
#
loop_
_entity.id
_entity.type
_entity.pdbx_description
1 polymer ?
#
loop_
_entity_poly.entity_id
_entity_poly.type
_entity_poly.pdbx_seq_one_letter_code
_entity_poly.pdbx_strand_id
1 'polypeptide(L)' 'MNHPDRLKYPMKRVGKRGEGRFERISWDEALDTISDNLRRILKDYGNEAVHVLYGTGVMAETSPTQTSRTV' A
#
# COMPACT_ATOMS: atom_id res chain seq x y z
N MET A 1 13.64 14.20 16.51
CA MET A 1 14.07 14.05 15.10
C MET A 1 15.20 13.02 14.90
N ASN A 2 16.13 12.86 15.86
CA ASN A 2 17.34 12.02 15.68
C ASN A 2 17.28 10.67 16.43
N HIS A 3 16.11 10.06 16.55
CA HIS A 3 16.00 8.75 17.21
C HIS A 3 16.76 7.67 16.43
N PRO A 4 17.51 6.76 17.08
CA PRO A 4 18.27 5.71 16.40
C PRO A 4 17.38 4.85 15.49
N ASP A 5 16.16 4.52 15.94
CA ASP A 5 15.24 3.64 15.22
C ASP A 5 14.44 4.33 14.11
N ARG A 6 14.77 5.57 13.76
CA ARG A 6 14.05 6.30 12.72
C ARG A 6 14.25 5.63 11.36
N LEU A 7 13.15 5.28 10.68
CA LEU A 7 13.17 4.85 9.29
C LEU A 7 13.61 6.01 8.39
N LYS A 8 14.70 5.81 7.65
CA LYS A 8 15.32 6.82 6.77
C LYS A 8 15.11 6.53 5.29
N TYR A 9 14.87 5.28 4.94
CA TYR A 9 14.81 4.80 3.56
C TYR A 9 13.66 3.80 3.40
N PRO A 10 13.17 3.62 2.16
CA PRO A 10 12.32 2.48 1.83
C PRO A 10 13.03 1.16 2.13
N MET A 11 12.30 0.22 2.71
CA MET A 11 12.82 -1.08 3.14
C MET A 11 11.90 -2.19 2.63
N LYS A 12 12.48 -3.24 2.04
CA LYS A 12 11.77 -4.42 1.55
C LYS A 12 12.06 -5.62 2.46
N ARG A 13 11.03 -6.38 2.80
CA ARG A 13 11.17 -7.53 3.70
C ARG A 13 11.92 -8.66 3.00
N VAL A 14 13.01 -9.13 3.62
CA VAL A 14 13.81 -10.28 3.17
C VAL A 14 13.74 -11.40 4.20
N GLY A 15 12.69 -12.22 4.11
CA GLY A 15 12.45 -13.31 5.05
C GLY A 15 10.98 -13.47 5.42
N LYS A 16 10.72 -14.25 6.47
CA LYS A 16 9.34 -14.47 6.95
C LYS A 16 8.84 -13.24 7.69
N ARG A 17 7.53 -13.06 7.68
CA ARG A 17 6.87 -11.99 8.43
C ARG A 17 7.16 -12.15 9.92
N GLY A 18 7.56 -11.07 10.59
CA GLY A 18 7.88 -11.07 12.02
C GLY A 18 9.36 -11.23 12.36
N GLU A 19 10.22 -11.61 11.40
CA GLU A 19 11.66 -11.79 11.65
C GLU A 19 12.47 -10.49 11.67
N GLY A 20 11.86 -9.35 11.32
CA GLY A 20 12.55 -8.05 11.32
C GLY A 20 13.64 -7.90 10.24
N ARG A 21 13.73 -8.81 9.27
CA ARG A 21 14.74 -8.80 8.21
C ARG A 21 14.29 -7.96 7.03
N PHE A 22 15.01 -6.87 6.75
CA PHE A 22 14.73 -5.96 5.64
C PHE A 22 16.01 -5.51 4.94
N GLU A 23 15.90 -5.29 3.63
CA GLU A 23 16.93 -4.67 2.80
C GLU A 23 16.47 -3.28 2.33
N ARG A 24 17.41 -2.36 2.15
CA ARG A 24 17.12 -1.04 1.61
C ARG A 24 16.89 -1.15 0.10
N ILE A 25 15.86 -0.49 -0.39
CA ILE A 25 15.56 -0.36 -1.82
C ILE A 25 15.49 1.11 -2.26
N SER A 26 15.45 1.36 -3.57
CA SER A 26 15.22 2.70 -4.10
C SER A 26 13.74 3.11 -3.94
N TRP A 27 13.46 4.41 -4.04
CA TRP A 27 12.08 4.89 -4.05
C TRP A 27 11.33 4.40 -5.28
N ASP A 28 11.97 4.37 -6.45
CA ASP A 28 11.38 3.86 -7.69
C ASP A 28 10.96 2.40 -7.51
N GLU A 29 11.86 1.53 -7.04
CA GLU A 29 11.53 0.12 -6.79
C GLU A 29 10.38 -0.04 -5.77
N ALA A 30 10.37 0.80 -4.72
CA ALA A 30 9.32 0.74 -3.70
C ALA A 30 7.94 1.08 -4.28
N LEU A 31 7.87 2.16 -5.06
CA LEU A 31 6.63 2.62 -5.68
C LEU A 31 6.15 1.65 -6.76
N ASP A 32 7.06 1.17 -7.62
CA ASP A 32 6.76 0.19 -8.65
C ASP A 32 6.19 -1.09 -8.03
N THR A 33 6.87 -1.63 -7.00
CA THR A 33 6.45 -2.85 -6.29
C THR A 33 5.02 -2.72 -5.70
N ILE A 34 4.69 -1.56 -5.13
CA ILE A 34 3.35 -1.32 -4.57
C ILE A 34 2.32 -1.19 -5.69
N SER A 35 2.65 -0.41 -6.73
CA SER A 35 1.73 -0.14 -7.84
C SER A 35 1.38 -1.40 -8.63
N ASP A 36 2.37 -2.27 -8.88
CA ASP A 36 2.18 -3.54 -9.59
C ASP A 36 1.30 -4.49 -8.79
N ASN A 37 1.53 -4.61 -7.48
CA ASN A 37 0.71 -5.43 -6.61
C ASN A 37 -0.73 -4.91 -6.52
N LEU A 38 -0.90 -3.58 -6.44
CA LEU A 38 -2.23 -2.98 -6.42
C LEU A 38 -2.98 -3.26 -7.73
N ARG A 39 -2.34 -3.04 -8.88
CA ARG A 39 -2.91 -3.36 -10.21
C ARG A 39 -3.31 -4.82 -10.32
N ARG A 40 -2.47 -5.74 -9.83
CA ARG A 40 -2.77 -7.18 -9.80
C ARG A 40 -4.00 -7.47 -8.94
N ILE A 41 -4.09 -6.91 -7.73
CA ILE A 41 -5.24 -7.11 -6.84
C ILE A 41 -6.52 -6.59 -7.48
N LEU A 42 -6.49 -5.38 -8.06
CA LEU A 42 -7.64 -4.79 -8.75
C LEU A 42 -8.11 -5.65 -9.93
N LYS A 43 -7.16 -6.19 -10.70
CA LYS A 43 -7.45 -7.06 -11.84
C LYS A 43 -8.06 -8.40 -11.41
N ASP A 44 -7.50 -9.02 -10.39
CA ASP A 44 -7.85 -10.40 -10.02
C ASP A 44 -9.07 -10.48 -9.07
N TYR A 45 -9.32 -9.43 -8.27
CA TYR A 45 -10.30 -9.43 -7.19
C TYR A 45 -11.22 -8.20 -7.12
N GLY A 46 -11.06 -7.22 -8.01
CA GLY A 46 -11.88 -6.00 -7.99
C GLY A 46 -11.42 -4.95 -6.97
N ASN A 47 -12.09 -3.80 -6.97
CA ASN A 47 -11.73 -2.63 -6.16
C ASN A 47 -12.04 -2.83 -4.67
N GLU A 48 -13.07 -3.62 -4.38
CA GLU A 48 -13.52 -4.01 -3.04
C GLU A 48 -12.48 -4.82 -2.26
N ALA A 49 -11.50 -5.42 -2.95
CA ALA A 49 -10.41 -6.16 -2.32
C ALA A 49 -9.34 -5.25 -1.69
N VAL A 50 -9.40 -3.93 -1.92
CA VAL A 50 -8.44 -2.96 -1.40
C VAL A 50 -9.07 -2.18 -0.24
N HIS A 51 -8.56 -2.41 0.96
CA HIS A 51 -8.95 -1.65 2.14
C HIS A 51 -7.88 -0.64 2.53
N VAL A 52 -8.22 0.64 2.45
CA VAL A 52 -7.37 1.73 2.93
C VAL A 52 -7.79 2.09 4.34
N LEU A 53 -7.03 1.61 5.32
CA LEU A 53 -7.23 2.01 6.71
C LEU A 53 -6.71 3.45 6.89
N TYR A 54 -7.62 4.41 6.88
CA TYR A 54 -7.33 5.79 7.23
C TYR A 54 -7.82 6.07 8.65
N GLY A 55 -6.88 6.09 9.60
CA GLY A 55 -7.13 6.22 11.03
C GLY A 55 -6.91 7.62 11.56
N THR A 56 -7.64 8.63 11.06
CA THR A 56 -7.79 9.92 11.76
C THR A 56 -9.22 10.43 11.58
N GLY A 57 -10.15 10.04 12.47
CA GLY A 57 -11.42 10.71 12.81
C GLY A 57 -12.43 11.18 11.73
N VAL A 58 -12.10 11.20 10.44
CA VAL A 58 -12.90 11.82 9.38
C VAL A 58 -12.90 10.88 8.18
N MET A 59 -14.04 10.19 8.04
CA MET A 59 -14.60 9.54 6.85
C MET A 59 -13.60 8.88 5.88
N ALA A 60 -13.36 7.57 6.07
CA ALA A 60 -12.95 6.70 4.98
C ALA A 60 -14.20 6.30 4.19
N GLU A 61 -14.58 7.11 3.21
CA GLU A 61 -15.64 6.75 2.28
C GLU A 61 -15.07 5.73 1.27
N THR A 62 -15.31 4.44 1.49
CA THR A 62 -15.19 3.45 0.42
C THR A 62 -16.42 3.59 -0.46
N SER A 63 -16.41 4.56 -1.38
CA SER A 63 -17.53 4.75 -2.31
C SER A 63 -17.69 3.50 -3.20
N PRO A 64 -18.85 2.79 -3.17
CA PRO A 64 -19.09 1.63 -4.02
C PRO A 64 -19.64 2.01 -5.41
N THR A 65 -19.76 3.30 -5.74
CA THR A 65 -20.60 3.72 -6.87
C THR A 65 -19.89 4.70 -7.79
N GLN A 66 -19.22 4.16 -8.81
CA GLN A 66 -19.33 4.78 -10.13
C GLN A 66 -19.39 3.71 -11.23
N THR A 67 -20.40 2.85 -11.15
CA THR A 67 -20.90 2.13 -12.32
C THR A 67 -22.12 2.89 -12.86
N SER A 68 -21.94 3.46 -14.05
CA SER A 68 -22.92 3.84 -15.07
C SER A 68 -24.06 4.80 -14.71
N ARG A 69 -23.97 6.01 -15.27
CA ARG A 69 -25.09 6.64 -15.98
C ARG A 69 -24.64 7.22 -17.31
N THR A 70 -25.21 6.62 -18.35
CA THR A 70 -25.39 7.09 -19.72
C THR A 70 -25.70 8.59 -19.80
N VAL A 71 -25.00 9.27 -20.71
CA VAL A 71 -25.59 10.06 -21.80
C VAL A 71 -24.69 9.94 -23.01
#